data_AF-A0ABD5LT08-F1
#
_entry.id   AF-A0ABD5LT08-F1
#
_cell.length_a   1.000
_cell.length_b   1.000
_cell.length_c   1.000
_cell.angle_alpha   90.00
_cell.angle_beta   90.00
_cell.angle_gamma   90.00
#
_symmetry.space_group_name_H-M   'P 1'
#
loop_
_entity.id
_entity.type
_entity.pdbx_description
1 polymer ?
#
loop_
_entity_poly.entity_id
_entity_poly.type
_entity_poly.pdbx_seq_one_letter_code
_entity_poly.pdbx_strand_id
1 'polypeptide(L)'
;MDGMGQPISINQANRIMEKSTGEQRKAAGFAFRVRNGIDTANALVESGKVSPQRAAAINSALRDGTFARMALSGDEQSYIASMQDAVLAILRKESGAAIPDFEMERYFRTYTPQLGDEKAAVKTKSRLLENQFKAIRAESGKAFDAMMVINSGYETPPNQQTSNTNEQQQPPKTTVENQRGGQSGSISEGTTATNPKTGQK
;
A
#
# COMPACT_ATOMS: atom_id res chain seq x y z
N MET A 1 24.09 -8.95 -21.35
CA MET A 1 22.98 -8.90 -20.36
C MET A 1 23.49 -8.05 -19.21
N ASP A 2 23.45 -6.74 -19.40
CA ASP A 2 24.12 -5.78 -18.53
C ASP A 2 23.15 -5.17 -17.52
N GLY A 3 23.49 -5.27 -16.24
CA GLY A 3 23.12 -4.22 -15.27
C GLY A 3 21.82 -4.37 -14.48
N MET A 4 21.36 -5.59 -14.14
CA MET A 4 20.48 -5.71 -12.97
C MET A 4 21.32 -5.49 -11.70
N GLY A 5 21.41 -4.22 -11.28
CA GLY A 5 22.04 -3.84 -10.01
C GLY A 5 21.47 -4.67 -8.85
N GLN A 6 22.32 -5.00 -7.90
CA GLN A 6 21.96 -5.82 -6.73
C GLN A 6 20.68 -5.29 -6.07
N PRO A 7 19.73 -6.17 -5.67
CA PRO A 7 18.50 -5.74 -5.01
C PRO A 7 18.85 -4.98 -3.73
N ILE A 8 18.25 -3.80 -3.55
CA ILE A 8 18.46 -2.94 -2.38
C ILE A 8 17.89 -3.69 -1.16
N SER A 9 18.68 -3.87 -0.10
CA SER A 9 18.20 -4.48 1.15
C SER A 9 17.33 -3.50 1.95
N ILE A 10 16.48 -3.99 2.87
CA ILE A 10 15.65 -3.13 3.74
C ILE A 10 16.51 -2.10 4.49
N ASN A 11 17.67 -2.49 5.01
CA ASN A 11 18.61 -1.58 5.69
C ASN A 11 19.22 -0.53 4.75
N GLN A 12 19.41 -0.86 3.48
CA GLN A 12 19.84 0.12 2.47
C GLN A 12 18.68 1.05 2.09
N ALA A 13 17.46 0.53 1.95
CA ALA A 13 16.25 1.29 1.66
C ALA A 13 15.97 2.32 2.76
N ASN A 14 16.06 1.94 4.04
CA ASN A 14 15.91 2.86 5.17
C ASN A 14 16.93 4.00 5.11
N ARG A 15 18.20 3.70 4.86
CA ARG A 15 19.25 4.73 4.70
C ARG A 15 19.02 5.65 3.50
N ILE A 16 18.46 5.13 2.40
CA ILE A 16 18.06 5.95 1.25
C ILE A 16 16.93 6.90 1.64
N MET A 17 15.91 6.42 2.35
CA MET A 17 14.79 7.24 2.82
C MET A 17 15.21 8.34 3.78
N GLU A 18 16.11 8.03 4.72
CA GLU A 18 16.70 9.00 5.65
C GLU A 18 17.47 10.11 4.94
N LYS A 19 18.28 9.75 3.92
CA LYS A 19 19.08 10.69 3.13
C LYS A 19 18.29 11.47 2.08
N SER A 20 17.11 10.99 1.71
CA SER A 20 16.27 11.66 0.72
C SER A 20 15.75 13.00 1.25
N THR A 21 15.51 13.97 0.38
CA THR A 21 14.87 15.22 0.78
C THR A 21 13.39 15.00 1.11
N GLY A 22 12.76 15.96 1.81
CA GLY A 22 11.31 15.92 2.06
C GLY A 22 10.50 15.86 0.75
N GLU A 23 10.94 16.59 -0.27
CA GLU A 23 10.33 16.58 -1.60
C GLU A 23 10.47 15.23 -2.30
N GLN A 24 11.66 14.62 -2.25
CA GLN A 24 11.89 13.29 -2.82
C GLN A 24 11.02 12.22 -2.16
N ARG A 25 10.89 12.25 -0.82
CA ARG A 25 10.00 11.33 -0.10
C ARG A 25 8.52 11.56 -0.44
N LYS A 26 8.10 12.82 -0.57
CA LYS A 26 6.72 13.15 -0.97
C LYS A 26 6.43 12.68 -2.38
N ALA A 27 7.34 12.92 -3.32
CA ALA A 27 7.24 12.43 -4.70
C ALA A 27 7.22 10.90 -4.75
N ALA A 28 8.05 10.21 -3.95
CA ALA A 28 8.02 8.76 -3.83
C ALA A 28 6.64 8.23 -3.40
N GLY A 29 6.01 8.87 -2.41
CA GLY A 29 4.67 8.50 -1.94
C GLY A 29 3.60 8.63 -3.03
N PHE A 30 3.65 9.70 -3.83
CA PHE A 30 2.75 9.84 -4.97
C PHE A 30 3.05 8.82 -6.08
N ALA A 31 4.33 8.63 -6.45
CA ALA A 31 4.74 7.65 -7.45
C ALA A 31 4.31 6.22 -7.06
N PHE A 32 4.43 5.86 -5.78
CA PHE A 32 3.98 4.58 -5.25
C PHE A 32 2.47 4.37 -5.46
N ARG A 33 1.65 5.35 -5.09
CA ARG A 33 0.20 5.31 -5.28
C ARG A 33 -0.19 5.15 -6.75
N VAL A 34 0.47 5.91 -7.64
CA VAL A 34 0.24 5.79 -9.09
C VAL A 34 0.62 4.40 -9.59
N ARG A 35 1.81 3.89 -9.25
CA ARG A 35 2.27 2.56 -9.67
C ARG A 35 1.33 1.46 -9.20
N ASN A 36 1.02 1.44 -7.90
CA ASN A 36 0.11 0.46 -7.30
C ASN A 36 -1.27 0.51 -7.97
N GLY A 37 -1.81 1.71 -8.19
CA GLY A 37 -3.10 1.87 -8.85
C GLY A 37 -3.12 1.30 -10.27
N ILE A 38 -2.09 1.61 -11.07
CA ILE A 38 -1.95 1.08 -12.43
C ILE A 38 -1.78 -0.45 -12.42
N ASP A 39 -0.89 -0.97 -11.58
CA ASP A 39 -0.59 -2.41 -11.52
C ASP A 39 -1.82 -3.22 -11.10
N THR A 40 -2.51 -2.77 -10.06
CA THR A 40 -3.74 -3.43 -9.59
C THR A 40 -4.82 -3.40 -10.67
N ALA A 41 -5.05 -2.25 -11.30
CA ALA A 41 -6.04 -2.12 -12.34
C ALA A 41 -5.72 -3.00 -13.56
N ASN A 42 -4.47 -3.00 -14.01
CA ASN A 42 -4.03 -3.85 -15.12
C ASN A 42 -4.14 -5.33 -14.77
N ALA A 43 -3.72 -5.75 -13.58
CA ALA A 43 -3.83 -7.14 -13.15
C ALA A 43 -5.29 -7.63 -13.13
N LEU A 44 -6.23 -6.79 -12.69
CA LEU A 44 -7.67 -7.10 -12.70
C LEU A 44 -8.22 -7.21 -14.13
N VAL A 45 -7.73 -6.39 -15.06
CA VAL A 45 -8.12 -6.45 -16.47
C VAL A 45 -7.51 -7.65 -17.20
N GLU A 46 -6.21 -7.89 -17.01
CA GLU A 46 -5.46 -8.96 -17.65
C GLU A 46 -5.89 -10.35 -17.15
N SER A 47 -6.26 -10.47 -15.87
CA SER A 47 -6.84 -11.70 -15.32
C SER A 47 -8.29 -11.96 -15.76
N GLY A 48 -8.93 -11.00 -16.46
CA GLY A 48 -10.31 -11.10 -16.92
C GLY A 48 -11.36 -10.86 -15.84
N LYS A 49 -10.96 -10.52 -14.60
CA LYS A 49 -11.87 -10.18 -13.49
C LYS A 49 -12.65 -8.89 -13.74
N VAL A 50 -12.06 -7.96 -14.50
CA VAL A 50 -12.72 -6.75 -14.99
C VAL A 50 -12.51 -6.67 -16.50
N SER A 51 -13.58 -6.77 -17.30
CA SER A 51 -13.41 -6.66 -18.75
C SER A 51 -13.05 -5.21 -19.16
N PRO A 52 -12.28 -5.00 -20.25
CA PRO A 52 -11.97 -3.65 -20.72
C PRO A 52 -13.19 -2.77 -20.99
N GLN A 53 -14.28 -3.35 -21.52
CA GLN A 53 -15.54 -2.65 -21.77
C GLN A 53 -16.19 -2.22 -20.45
N ARG A 54 -16.12 -3.09 -19.43
CA ARG A 54 -16.67 -2.80 -18.10
C ARG A 54 -15.85 -1.73 -17.38
N ALA A 55 -14.52 -1.81 -17.44
CA ALA A 55 -13.62 -0.76 -16.97
C ALA A 55 -13.94 0.60 -17.62
N ALA A 56 -14.10 0.63 -18.94
CA ALA A 56 -14.46 1.84 -19.68
C ALA A 56 -15.84 2.41 -19.28
N ALA A 57 -16.85 1.55 -19.13
CA ALA A 57 -18.18 1.95 -18.67
C ALA A 57 -18.14 2.53 -17.25
N ILE A 58 -17.37 1.90 -16.35
CA ILE A 58 -17.17 2.36 -14.99
C ILE A 58 -16.51 3.74 -14.94
N ASN A 59 -15.42 3.92 -15.70
CA ASN A 59 -14.69 5.18 -15.77
C ASN A 59 -15.59 6.31 -16.32
N SER A 60 -16.42 6.01 -17.32
CA SER A 60 -17.39 6.96 -17.87
C SER A 60 -18.51 7.29 -16.90
N ALA A 61 -18.97 6.34 -16.07
CA ALA A 61 -19.98 6.60 -15.05
C ALA A 61 -19.43 7.47 -13.90
N LEU A 62 -18.15 7.31 -13.53
CA LEU A 62 -17.45 8.20 -12.60
C LEU A 62 -17.39 9.63 -13.12
N ARG A 63 -17.06 9.78 -14.41
CA ARG A 63 -17.03 11.07 -15.10
C ARG A 63 -18.41 11.75 -15.11
N ASP A 64 -19.46 11.00 -15.44
CA ASP A 64 -20.81 11.55 -15.62
C ASP A 64 -21.60 11.70 -14.30
N GLY A 65 -20.99 11.38 -13.15
CA GLY A 65 -21.68 11.40 -11.85
C GLY A 65 -22.78 10.34 -11.72
N THR A 66 -22.88 9.38 -12.64
CA THR A 66 -23.89 8.30 -12.62
C THR A 66 -23.40 7.07 -11.85
N PHE A 67 -22.17 7.13 -11.32
CA PHE A 67 -21.49 6.05 -10.63
C PHE A 67 -22.31 5.38 -9.52
N ALA A 68 -23.01 6.16 -8.71
CA ALA A 68 -23.79 5.69 -7.56
C ALA A 68 -24.93 4.71 -7.93
N ARG A 69 -25.25 4.56 -9.23
CA ARG A 69 -26.33 3.69 -9.73
C ARG A 69 -25.83 2.33 -10.25
N MET A 70 -24.51 2.10 -10.27
CA MET A 70 -23.96 0.83 -10.74
C MET A 70 -23.84 -0.18 -9.60
N ALA A 71 -24.37 -1.38 -9.80
CA ALA A 71 -23.97 -2.53 -9.00
C ALA A 71 -22.54 -2.93 -9.41
N LEU A 72 -21.64 -3.09 -8.44
CA LEU A 72 -20.23 -3.40 -8.66
C LEU A 72 -19.81 -4.67 -7.92
N SER A 73 -19.05 -5.54 -8.60
CA SER A 73 -18.38 -6.66 -7.94
C SER A 73 -17.24 -6.18 -7.04
N GLY A 74 -16.72 -7.05 -6.16
CA GLY A 74 -15.55 -6.72 -5.34
C GLY A 74 -14.33 -6.34 -6.17
N ASP A 75 -14.05 -7.10 -7.23
CA ASP A 75 -12.95 -6.81 -8.16
C ASP A 75 -13.15 -5.47 -8.90
N GLU A 76 -14.39 -5.12 -9.27
CA GLU A 76 -14.71 -3.82 -9.87
C GLU A 76 -14.52 -2.67 -8.89
N GLN A 77 -14.89 -2.85 -7.62
CA GLN A 77 -14.63 -1.87 -6.57
C GLN A 77 -13.12 -1.66 -6.35
N SER A 78 -12.34 -2.73 -6.34
CA SER A 78 -10.87 -2.66 -6.25
C SER A 78 -10.27 -1.93 -7.46
N TYR A 79 -10.70 -2.26 -8.69
CA TYR A 79 -10.25 -1.56 -9.90
C TYR A 79 -10.48 -0.05 -9.79
N ILE A 80 -11.65 0.36 -9.32
CA ILE A 80 -12.00 1.78 -9.18
C ILE A 80 -11.17 2.45 -8.10
N ALA A 81 -11.12 1.88 -6.90
CA ALA A 81 -10.37 2.46 -5.80
C ALA A 81 -8.91 2.68 -6.20
N SER A 82 -8.30 1.70 -6.87
CA SER A 82 -6.93 1.76 -7.38
C SER A 82 -6.75 2.84 -8.45
N MET A 83 -7.63 2.91 -9.45
CA MET A 83 -7.54 3.94 -10.50
C MET A 83 -7.81 5.34 -9.95
N GLN A 84 -8.75 5.48 -9.01
CA GLN A 84 -9.01 6.76 -8.37
C GLN A 84 -7.83 7.24 -7.53
N ASP A 85 -7.20 6.33 -6.79
CA ASP A 85 -6.01 6.64 -6.01
C ASP A 85 -4.87 7.15 -6.89
N ALA A 86 -4.61 6.47 -8.02
CA ALA A 86 -3.59 6.89 -8.98
C ALA A 86 -3.88 8.28 -9.57
N VAL A 87 -5.11 8.52 -10.04
CA VAL A 87 -5.49 9.81 -10.64
C VAL A 87 -5.41 10.93 -9.61
N LEU A 88 -5.90 10.70 -8.38
CA LEU A 88 -5.82 11.67 -7.29
C LEU A 88 -4.37 11.94 -6.85
N ALA A 89 -3.50 10.93 -6.87
CA ALA A 89 -2.09 11.11 -6.56
C ALA A 89 -1.39 12.05 -7.55
N ILE A 90 -1.66 11.89 -8.85
CA ILE A 90 -1.17 12.80 -9.90
C ILE A 90 -1.72 14.21 -9.66
N LEU A 91 -3.04 14.32 -9.51
CA LEU A 91 -3.70 15.61 -9.38
C LEU A 91 -3.23 16.38 -8.14
N ARG A 92 -3.10 15.72 -6.98
CA ARG A 92 -2.54 16.35 -5.75
C ARG A 92 -1.08 16.75 -5.88
N LYS A 93 -0.30 16.00 -6.67
CA LYS A 93 1.10 16.32 -6.93
C LYS A 93 1.23 17.58 -7.80
N GLU A 94 0.30 17.78 -8.73
CA GLU A 94 0.31 18.92 -9.65
C GLU A 94 -0.36 20.18 -9.07
N SER A 95 -1.49 20.04 -8.37
CA SER A 95 -2.28 21.19 -7.91
C SER A 95 -1.78 21.79 -6.59
N GLY A 96 -1.24 20.97 -5.69
CA GLY A 96 -0.80 21.41 -4.36
C GLY A 96 -1.89 21.97 -3.44
N ALA A 97 -3.16 21.98 -3.87
CA ALA A 97 -4.29 22.64 -3.22
C ALA A 97 -5.56 21.74 -3.18
N ALA A 98 -6.67 22.30 -2.70
CA ALA A 98 -7.97 21.64 -2.78
C ALA A 98 -8.34 21.36 -4.24
N ILE A 99 -8.82 20.15 -4.51
CA ILE A 99 -9.15 19.67 -5.86
C ILE A 99 -10.64 19.91 -6.11
N PRO A 100 -11.03 20.75 -7.08
CA PRO A 100 -12.42 20.87 -7.49
C PRO A 100 -12.86 19.67 -8.35
N ASP A 101 -14.16 19.34 -8.31
CA ASP A 101 -14.70 18.14 -8.97
C ASP A 101 -14.47 18.11 -10.49
N PHE A 102 -14.50 19.27 -11.15
CA PHE A 102 -14.26 19.35 -12.60
C PHE A 102 -12.82 19.00 -12.98
N GLU A 103 -11.83 19.27 -12.13
CA GLU A 103 -10.45 18.86 -12.36
C GLU A 103 -10.33 17.34 -12.26
N MET A 104 -11.00 16.76 -11.26
CA MET A 104 -11.04 15.30 -11.13
C MET A 104 -11.62 14.66 -12.39
N GLU A 105 -12.79 15.11 -12.86
CA GLU A 105 -13.42 14.61 -14.09
C GLU A 105 -12.48 14.69 -15.29
N ARG A 106 -11.82 15.84 -15.48
CA ARG A 106 -10.88 16.06 -16.58
C ARG A 106 -9.70 15.08 -16.53
N TYR A 107 -9.15 14.82 -15.35
CA TYR A 107 -8.02 13.90 -15.18
C TYR A 107 -8.44 12.45 -15.43
N PHE A 108 -9.62 12.01 -14.93
CA PHE A 108 -10.15 10.69 -15.28
C PHE A 108 -10.31 10.54 -16.78
N ARG A 109 -10.90 11.53 -17.46
CA ARG A 109 -11.07 11.48 -18.92
C ARG A 109 -9.74 11.39 -19.67
N THR A 110 -8.71 12.08 -19.17
CA THR A 110 -7.38 12.16 -19.77
C THR A 110 -6.61 10.84 -19.63
N TYR A 111 -6.68 10.21 -18.46
CA TYR A 111 -5.81 9.07 -18.13
C TYR A 111 -6.51 7.72 -18.20
N THR A 112 -7.85 7.67 -18.18
CA THR A 112 -8.60 6.41 -18.11
C THR A 112 -9.42 6.14 -19.39
N PRO A 113 -9.50 4.87 -19.83
CA PRO A 113 -10.35 4.48 -20.96
C PRO A 113 -11.80 4.90 -20.75
N GLN A 114 -12.46 5.39 -21.79
CA GLN A 114 -13.86 5.80 -21.79
C GLN A 114 -14.67 4.90 -22.71
N LEU A 115 -15.98 4.80 -22.44
CA LEU A 115 -16.88 4.10 -23.33
C LEU A 115 -16.86 4.76 -24.72
N GLY A 116 -16.65 3.95 -25.76
CA GLY A 116 -16.54 4.42 -27.15
C GLY A 116 -15.12 4.84 -27.58
N ASP A 117 -14.13 4.82 -26.67
CA ASP A 117 -12.73 5.05 -27.08
C ASP A 117 -12.28 3.94 -28.06
N GLU A 118 -11.62 4.35 -29.15
CA GLU A 118 -10.91 3.42 -30.00
C GLU A 118 -9.67 2.84 -29.30
N LYS A 119 -9.20 1.67 -29.74
CA LYS A 119 -8.00 1.02 -29.18
C LYS A 119 -6.77 1.93 -29.17
N ALA A 120 -6.61 2.77 -30.20
CA ALA A 120 -5.50 3.73 -30.29
C ALA A 120 -5.61 4.84 -29.22
N ALA A 121 -6.82 5.32 -28.93
CA ALA A 121 -7.08 6.28 -27.87
C ALA A 121 -6.79 5.66 -26.50
N VAL A 122 -7.29 4.44 -26.23
CA VAL A 122 -7.01 3.69 -24.99
C VAL A 122 -5.50 3.54 -24.76
N LYS A 123 -4.74 3.12 -25.79
CA LYS A 123 -3.27 3.00 -25.72
C LYS A 123 -2.60 4.34 -25.43
N THR A 124 -3.11 5.43 -26.03
CA THR A 124 -2.59 6.78 -25.79
C THR A 124 -2.80 7.21 -24.34
N LYS A 125 -3.99 6.98 -23.77
CA LYS A 125 -4.28 7.32 -22.37
C LYS A 125 -3.44 6.53 -21.38
N SER A 126 -3.30 5.21 -21.61
CA SER A 126 -2.40 4.36 -20.82
C SER A 126 -0.95 4.88 -20.85
N ARG A 127 -0.47 5.29 -22.03
CA ARG A 127 0.87 5.92 -22.16
C ARG A 127 0.97 7.24 -21.42
N LEU A 128 -0.05 8.10 -21.45
CA LEU A 128 -0.06 9.36 -20.70
C LEU A 128 0.03 9.10 -19.19
N LEU A 129 -0.74 8.14 -18.69
CA LEU A 129 -0.73 7.76 -17.28
C LEU A 129 0.65 7.22 -16.84
N GLU A 130 1.24 6.34 -17.65
CA GLU A 130 2.58 5.80 -17.41
C GLU A 130 3.67 6.90 -17.48
N ASN A 131 3.50 7.90 -18.34
CA ASN A 131 4.41 9.04 -18.39
C ASN A 131 4.33 9.90 -17.12
N GLN A 132 3.14 10.12 -16.56
CA GLN A 132 3.01 10.82 -15.27
C GLN A 132 3.69 10.04 -14.15
N PHE A 133 3.51 8.72 -14.10
CA PHE A 133 4.25 7.87 -13.17
C PHE A 133 5.77 8.07 -13.31
N LYS A 134 6.30 7.98 -14.53
CA LYS A 134 7.73 8.14 -14.79
C LYS A 134 8.27 9.50 -14.37
N ALA A 135 7.50 10.57 -14.62
CA ALA A 135 7.86 11.92 -14.19
C ALA A 135 7.96 12.02 -12.66
N ILE A 136 6.91 11.60 -11.95
CA ILE A 136 6.87 11.64 -10.47
C ILE A 136 7.94 10.72 -9.86
N ARG A 137 8.17 9.54 -10.46
CA ARG A 137 9.25 8.64 -10.07
C ARG A 137 10.62 9.30 -10.24
N ALA A 138 10.87 9.98 -11.36
CA ALA A 138 12.13 10.66 -11.59
C ALA A 138 12.40 11.73 -10.53
N GLU A 139 11.37 12.52 -10.17
CA GLU A 139 11.46 13.52 -9.09
C GLU A 139 11.77 12.90 -7.72
N SER A 140 11.34 11.65 -7.48
CA SER A 140 11.60 10.96 -6.21
C SER A 140 13.06 10.49 -6.05
N GLY A 141 13.85 10.48 -7.11
CA GLY A 141 15.19 9.89 -7.11
C GLY A 141 15.15 8.43 -6.66
N LYS A 142 16.04 8.06 -5.72
CA LYS A 142 16.09 6.69 -5.17
C LYS A 142 15.01 6.40 -4.12
N ALA A 143 14.25 7.41 -3.68
CA ALA A 143 13.26 7.26 -2.62
C ALA A 143 12.10 6.34 -3.03
N PHE A 144 11.68 6.36 -4.30
CA PHE A 144 10.65 5.43 -4.78
C PHE A 144 11.12 3.97 -4.72
N ASP A 145 12.33 3.68 -5.18
CA ASP A 145 12.86 2.31 -5.17
C ASP A 145 13.01 1.79 -3.73
N ALA A 146 13.47 2.65 -2.82
CA ALA A 146 13.51 2.34 -1.39
C ALA A 146 12.11 2.11 -0.79
N MET A 147 11.13 2.95 -1.15
CA MET A 147 9.75 2.80 -0.70
C MET A 147 9.10 1.51 -1.20
N MET A 148 9.35 1.11 -2.44
CA MET A 148 8.90 -0.19 -2.97
C MET A 148 9.47 -1.35 -2.15
N VAL A 149 10.77 -1.36 -1.88
CA VAL A 149 11.40 -2.43 -1.05
C VAL A 149 10.81 -2.47 0.35
N ILE A 150 10.63 -1.31 0.98
CA ILE A 150 10.05 -1.20 2.32
C ILE A 150 8.63 -1.75 2.33
N ASN A 151 7.78 -1.35 1.36
CA ASN A 151 6.38 -1.79 1.29
C ASN A 151 6.22 -3.26 0.88
N SER A 152 7.05 -3.78 -0.04
CA SER A 152 7.06 -5.21 -0.37
C SER A 152 7.55 -6.08 0.78
N GLY A 153 8.43 -5.56 1.64
CA GLY A 153 8.86 -6.22 2.87
C GLY A 153 7.74 -6.37 3.91
N TYR A 154 6.73 -5.49 3.90
CA TYR A 154 5.58 -5.57 4.81
C TYR A 154 4.49 -6.57 4.36
N GLU A 155 4.48 -6.96 3.09
CA GLU A 155 3.59 -8.03 2.59
C GLU A 155 4.14 -9.45 2.83
N THR A 156 5.40 -9.56 3.27
CA THR A 156 5.99 -10.82 3.69
C THR A 156 5.77 -10.99 5.20
N PRO A 157 5.05 -12.02 5.69
CA PRO A 157 4.86 -12.20 7.13
C PRO A 157 6.22 -12.29 7.85
N PRO A 158 6.34 -11.85 9.12
CA PRO A 158 7.62 -11.68 9.84
C PRO A 158 8.51 -12.92 9.97
N ASN A 159 8.09 -14.08 9.47
CA ASN A 159 8.73 -15.36 9.74
C ASN A 159 9.65 -15.85 8.62
N GLN A 160 10.17 -14.96 7.78
CA GLN A 160 11.26 -15.26 6.84
C GLN A 160 12.37 -14.21 6.87
N GLN A 161 12.71 -13.73 8.08
CA GLN A 161 14.04 -13.16 8.29
C GLN A 161 15.06 -14.30 8.17
N THR A 162 15.66 -14.37 6.99
CA THR A 162 16.80 -15.23 6.67
C THR A 162 17.86 -15.15 7.77
N SER A 163 18.00 -16.25 8.51
CA SER A 163 19.20 -16.54 9.29
C SER A 163 20.39 -16.53 8.35
N ASN A 164 21.36 -15.67 8.59
CA ASN A 164 22.75 -15.83 8.15
C ASN A 164 23.62 -14.79 8.85
N THR A 165 24.12 -15.12 10.04
CA THR A 165 25.49 -14.77 10.49
C THR A 165 25.86 -15.68 11.68
N ASN A 166 26.59 -16.77 11.40
CA ASN A 166 27.57 -17.37 12.30
C ASN A 166 28.91 -16.63 11.98
N GLU A 167 29.81 -16.21 12.87
CA GLU A 167 30.28 -16.79 14.12
C GLU A 167 30.92 -15.74 15.07
N GLN A 168 31.03 -16.16 16.35
CA GLN A 168 32.07 -15.86 17.34
C GLN A 168 32.10 -14.48 18.04
N GLN A 169 31.55 -14.49 19.28
CA GLN A 169 32.29 -14.11 20.49
C GLN A 169 31.50 -14.55 21.77
N GLN A 170 31.99 -15.59 22.46
CA GLN A 170 31.78 -15.84 23.90
C GLN A 170 32.84 -15.04 24.69
N PRO A 171 32.74 -14.76 26.01
CA PRO A 171 32.18 -15.62 27.11
C PRO A 171 31.50 -14.79 28.25
N PRO A 172 31.35 -15.23 29.53
CA PRO A 172 31.34 -16.57 30.14
C PRO A 172 30.04 -16.89 30.94
N LYS A 173 29.93 -18.18 31.33
CA LYS A 173 28.93 -18.78 32.23
C LYS A 173 29.08 -18.31 33.68
N THR A 174 27.96 -18.16 34.39
CA THR A 174 27.92 -18.24 35.86
C THR A 174 26.92 -19.30 36.31
N THR A 175 27.44 -20.29 37.01
CA THR A 175 26.75 -21.35 37.76
C THR A 175 26.08 -20.78 39.00
N VAL A 176 24.84 -21.16 39.32
CA VAL A 176 24.44 -21.42 40.72
C VAL A 176 23.45 -22.59 40.77
N GLU A 177 23.81 -23.58 41.56
CA GLU A 177 23.12 -24.84 41.83
C GLU A 177 22.37 -24.74 43.19
N ASN A 178 21.07 -25.01 43.14
CA ASN A 178 20.27 -25.90 44.02
C ASN A 178 20.18 -25.66 45.54
N GLN A 179 18.94 -25.66 46.08
CA GLN A 179 18.52 -26.57 47.19
C GLN A 179 17.03 -26.43 47.55
N ARG A 180 16.54 -27.44 48.28
CA ARG A 180 15.23 -28.12 48.23
C ARG A 180 14.57 -28.16 49.61
N GLY A 181 13.23 -28.17 49.67
CA GLY A 181 12.39 -28.55 50.84
C GLY A 181 11.16 -27.64 50.94
N GLY A 182 9.92 -28.04 51.22
CA GLY A 182 9.29 -29.31 51.63
C GLY A 182 7.97 -28.95 52.37
N GLN A 183 6.91 -29.74 52.13
CA GLN A 183 5.71 -29.97 52.97
C GLN A 183 4.43 -29.07 52.92
N SER A 184 3.33 -29.78 52.54
CA SER A 184 2.00 -29.92 53.16
C SER A 184 0.99 -28.76 53.29
N GLY A 185 -0.25 -29.04 52.85
CA GLY A 185 -1.44 -28.85 53.72
C GLY A 185 -2.67 -28.11 53.17
N SER A 186 -3.72 -28.88 52.87
CA SER A 186 -5.16 -28.63 53.12
C SER A 186 -5.98 -27.50 52.43
N ILE A 187 -6.99 -28.01 51.71
CA ILE A 187 -8.35 -27.55 51.37
C ILE A 187 -9.00 -26.55 52.36
N SER A 188 -9.75 -25.56 51.85
CA SER A 188 -11.03 -25.12 52.46
C SER A 188 -11.91 -24.33 51.46
N GLU A 189 -13.20 -24.64 51.49
CA GLU A 189 -14.31 -24.12 50.68
C GLU A 189 -14.85 -22.75 51.15
N GLY A 190 -15.68 -22.13 50.31
CA GLY A 190 -16.61 -21.04 50.67
C GLY A 190 -16.08 -19.64 50.34
N THR A 191 -16.81 -18.70 49.75
CA THR A 191 -18.26 -18.47 49.75
C THR A 191 -18.63 -17.49 48.62
N THR A 192 -19.83 -17.67 48.09
CA THR A 192 -20.61 -16.74 47.27
C THR A 192 -21.02 -15.51 48.09
N ALA A 193 -20.99 -14.29 47.53
CA ALA A 193 -22.04 -13.26 47.66
C ALA A 193 -21.54 -11.90 47.11
N THR A 194 -22.15 -11.37 46.04
CA THR A 194 -23.30 -10.43 46.01
C THR A 194 -22.93 -8.95 46.24
N ASN A 195 -23.25 -8.16 45.22
CA ASN A 195 -23.20 -6.70 45.09
C ASN A 195 -24.14 -5.96 46.07
N PRO A 196 -23.82 -4.74 46.52
CA PRO A 196 -24.83 -3.77 46.93
C PRO A 196 -24.75 -2.45 46.15
N LYS A 197 -25.87 -2.07 45.53
CA LYS A 197 -26.24 -0.67 45.22
C LYS A 197 -26.74 -0.01 46.51
N THR A 198 -26.45 1.30 46.71
CA THR A 198 -27.37 2.43 47.02
C THR A 198 -26.79 3.48 47.97
N GLY A 199 -27.17 4.76 47.73
CA GLY A 199 -27.01 5.92 48.62
C GLY A 199 -26.63 7.20 47.84
N GLN A 200 -27.55 7.83 47.09
CA GLN A 200 -28.40 8.97 47.50
C GLN A 200 -27.68 10.15 48.17
N LYS A 201 -27.63 11.28 47.47
CA LYS A 201 -28.38 12.50 47.82
C LYS A 201 -28.70 13.29 46.55
#